data_AF-A0A0F3ILP9-F1
#
_entry.id   AF-A0A0F3ILP9-F1
#
_cell.length_a   1.000
_cell.length_b   1.000
_cell.length_c   1.000
_cell.angle_alpha   90.00
_cell.angle_beta   90.00
_cell.angle_gamma   90.00
#
_symmetry.space_group_name_H-M   'P 1'
#
loop_
_entity.id
_entity.type
_entity.pdbx_description
1 polymer ?
#
loop_
_entity_poly.entity_id
_entity_poly.type
_entity_poly.pdbx_seq_one_letter_code
_entity_poly.pdbx_strand_id
1 'polypeptide(L)' 'MTYRYSDSAQLFRGVCKNLSSSGILFSSHRTIKPGTIIEIDIVTPDHNLVPSLKALVEVIRVTGPEDGQYEVSGEIRGVK' A
#
# COMPACT_ATOMS: atom_id res chain seq x y z
N MET A 1 -5.92 4.37 -2.89
CA MET A 1 -5.61 2.93 -2.83
C MET A 1 -6.23 2.34 -1.56
N THR A 2 -6.41 1.04 -1.52
CA THR A 2 -6.74 0.32 -0.28
C THR A 2 -5.68 -0.71 0.04
N TYR A 3 -5.55 -1.06 1.32
CA TYR A 3 -4.69 -2.14 1.76
C TYR A 3 -5.33 -2.92 2.89
N ARG A 4 -4.89 -4.17 3.07
CA ARG A 4 -5.28 -5.03 4.18
C ARG A 4 -4.12 -5.92 4.62
N TYR A 5 -4.16 -6.37 5.87
CA TYR A 5 -3.28 -7.44 6.34
C TYR A 5 -3.76 -8.77 5.78
N SER A 6 -2.84 -9.68 5.46
CA SER A 6 -3.17 -10.98 4.84
C SER A 6 -4.12 -11.84 5.67
N ASP A 7 -4.12 -11.66 6.99
CA ASP A 7 -4.94 -12.34 7.99
C ASP A 7 -6.22 -11.57 8.36
N SER A 8 -6.48 -10.42 7.72
CA SER A 8 -7.63 -9.57 8.05
C SER A 8 -8.50 -9.26 6.83
N ALA A 9 -9.81 -9.35 7.02
CA ALA A 9 -10.78 -8.85 6.04
C ALA A 9 -10.95 -7.32 6.10
N GLN A 10 -10.36 -6.65 7.10
CA GLN A 10 -10.50 -5.21 7.26
C GLN A 10 -9.70 -4.45 6.21
N LEU A 11 -10.40 -3.61 5.45
CA LEU A 11 -9.80 -2.73 4.46
C LEU A 11 -9.49 -1.36 5.07
N PHE A 12 -8.28 -0.89 4.79
CA PHE A 12 -7.81 0.43 5.16
C PHE A 12 -7.59 1.26 3.89
N ARG A 13 -7.73 2.59 4.02
CA ARG A 13 -7.47 3.53 2.95
C ARG A 13 -6.08 4.13 3.10
N GLY A 14 -5.41 4.30 1.97
CA GLY A 14 -4.16 5.04 1.86
C GLY A 14 -4.12 5.87 0.59
N VAL A 15 -3.13 6.76 0.51
CA VAL A 15 -2.85 7.56 -0.69
C VAL A 15 -1.52 7.08 -1.25
N CYS A 16 -1.56 6.47 -2.43
CA CYS A 16 -0.35 6.09 -3.15
C CYS A 16 0.36 7.37 -3.60
N LYS A 17 1.60 7.56 -3.18
CA LYS A 17 2.44 8.71 -3.55
C LYS A 17 3.40 8.37 -4.68
N ASN A 18 3.92 7.14 -4.70
CA ASN A 18 4.84 6.66 -5.73
C ASN A 18 4.65 5.15 -5.93
N LEU A 19 4.77 4.69 -7.17
CA LEU A 19 4.67 3.29 -7.56
C LEU A 19 5.71 3.02 -8.65
N SER A 20 6.53 2.00 -8.46
CA SER A 20 7.48 1.50 -9.43
C SER A 20 7.25 0.01 -9.71
N SER A 21 8.10 -0.60 -10.53
CA SER A 21 8.05 -2.05 -10.78
C SER A 21 8.41 -2.88 -9.55
N SER A 22 9.18 -2.34 -8.60
CA SER A 22 9.71 -3.08 -7.45
C SER A 22 9.16 -2.61 -6.11
N GLY A 23 8.52 -1.44 -6.04
CA GLY A 23 8.13 -0.87 -4.76
C GLY A 23 7.01 0.14 -4.84
N ILE A 24 6.56 0.53 -3.65
CA ILE A 24 5.48 1.47 -3.46
C ILE A 24 5.78 2.38 -2.28
N LEU A 25 5.36 3.63 -2.40
CA LEU A 25 5.29 4.62 -1.33
C LEU A 25 3.85 5.08 -1.18
N PHE A 26 3.30 5.00 0.02
CA PHE A 26 1.96 5.50 0.30
C PHE A 26 1.86 6.11 1.70
N SER A 27 0.88 7.00 1.90
CA SER A 27 0.51 7.47 3.24
C SER A 27 -0.69 6.70 3.81
N SER A 28 -0.68 6.51 5.12
CA SER A 28 -1.76 5.92 5.90
C SER A 28 -1.95 6.62 7.24
N HIS A 29 -3.18 6.67 7.72
CA HIS A 29 -3.50 7.11 9.08
C HIS A 29 -3.09 6.10 10.16
N ARG A 30 -2.58 4.93 9.75
CA ARG A 30 -2.15 3.87 10.67
C ARG A 30 -0.69 3.53 10.42
N THR A 31 0.02 3.29 11.52
CA THR A 31 1.35 2.68 11.46
C THR A 31 1.24 1.20 11.08
N ILE A 32 2.22 0.71 10.32
CA ILE A 32 2.34 -0.69 9.92
C ILE A 32 3.75 -1.13 10.29
N LYS A 33 3.90 -2.29 10.93
CA LYS A 33 5.22 -2.76 11.36
C LYS A 33 6.07 -3.14 10.13
N PRO A 34 7.34 -2.71 10.05
CA PRO A 34 8.28 -3.25 9.05
C PRO A 34 8.37 -4.78 9.11
N GLY A 35 8.53 -5.42 7.96
CA GLY A 35 8.45 -6.87 7.75
C GLY A 35 7.02 -7.42 7.61
N THR A 36 5.99 -6.58 7.77
CA THR A 36 4.60 -7.01 7.56
C THR A 36 4.29 -7.13 6.08
N ILE A 37 3.67 -8.24 5.67
CA ILE A 37 3.12 -8.42 4.34
C ILE A 37 1.67 -7.94 4.32
N ILE A 38 1.36 -7.01 3.41
CA ILE A 38 0.02 -6.49 3.16
C ILE A 38 -0.37 -6.73 1.71
N GLU A 39 -1.67 -6.88 1.48
CA GLU A 39 -2.24 -6.83 0.14
C GLU A 39 -2.68 -5.41 -0.15
N ILE A 40 -2.30 -4.90 -1.31
CA ILE A 40 -2.73 -3.60 -1.81
C ILE A 40 -3.66 -3.75 -3.01
N ASP A 41 -4.55 -2.78 -3.16
CA ASP A 41 -5.38 -2.61 -4.34
C ASP A 41 -5.33 -1.14 -4.78
N ILE A 42 -4.79 -0.91 -5.98
CA ILE A 42 -4.71 0.40 -6.62
C ILE A 42 -5.69 0.42 -7.79
N VAL A 43 -6.77 1.16 -7.58
CA VAL A 43 -7.80 1.41 -8.57
C VAL A 43 -7.59 2.80 -9.17
N THR A 44 -7.55 2.90 -10.50
CA THR A 44 -7.56 4.16 -11.23
C THR A 44 -9.00 4.66 -11.43
N PRO A 45 -9.23 5.99 -11.45
CA PRO A 45 -10.58 6.54 -11.65
C PRO A 45 -11.20 6.12 -12.99
N ASP A 46 -10.38 6.06 -14.04
CA ASP A 46 -10.74 5.57 -15.37
C ASP A 46 -10.56 4.05 -15.44
N HIS A 47 -11.41 3.33 -14.72
CA HIS A 47 -11.46 1.86 -14.64
C HIS A 47 -11.40 1.14 -16.00
N ASN A 48 -11.73 1.82 -17.10
CA ASN A 48 -11.72 1.29 -18.46
C ASN A 48 -10.36 1.39 -19.18
N LEU A 49 -9.44 2.23 -18.70
CA LEU A 49 -8.16 2.48 -19.40
C LEU A 49 -6.98 1.70 -18.79
N VAL A 50 -6.98 1.50 -17.47
CA VAL A 50 -5.88 0.83 -16.76
C VAL A 50 -6.46 -0.18 -15.77
N PRO A 51 -6.06 -1.47 -15.84
CA PRO A 51 -6.52 -2.47 -14.89
C PRO A 51 -6.04 -2.13 -13.48
N SER A 52 -6.85 -2.48 -12.47
CA SER A 52 -6.48 -2.33 -11.07
C SER A 52 -5.22 -3.16 -10.76
N LEU A 53 -4.28 -2.59 -10.01
CA LEU A 53 -3.12 -3.34 -9.52
C LEU A 53 -3.43 -3.96 -8.17
N LYS A 54 -3.42 -5.29 -8.12
CA LYS A 54 -3.40 -6.07 -6.88
C LYS A 54 -2.01 -6.63 -6.66
N ALA A 55 -1.43 -6.35 -5.50
CA ALA A 55 -0.07 -6.80 -5.19
C ALA A 55 0.11 -7.15 -3.71
N LEU A 56 1.03 -8.07 -3.44
CA LEU A 56 1.57 -8.36 -2.13
C LEU A 56 2.79 -7.47 -1.91
N VAL A 57 2.79 -6.73 -0.81
CA VAL A 57 3.82 -5.76 -0.48
C VAL A 57 4.36 -6.05 0.91
N GLU A 58 5.67 -6.17 1.03
CA GLU A 58 6.34 -6.19 2.33
C GLU A 58 6.70 -4.77 2.74
N VAL A 59 6.30 -4.36 3.93
CA VAL A 59 6.66 -3.04 4.48
C VAL A 59 8.13 -3.04 4.86
N ILE A 60 8.93 -2.16 4.26
CA ILE A 60 10.37 -2.06 4.52
C ILE A 60 10.66 -0.98 5.56
N ARG A 61 9.95 0.15 5.51
CA ARG A 61 10.10 1.26 6.45
C ARG A 61 8.81 2.04 6.61
N VAL A 62 8.65 2.62 7.79
CA VAL A 62 7.58 3.58 8.10
C VAL A 62 8.18 4.80 8.78
N THR A 63 7.82 5.99 8.32
CA THR A 63 8.24 7.28 8.88
C THR A 63 7.01 8.09 9.32
N GLY A 64 7.21 9.05 10.23
CA GLY A 64 6.16 9.90 10.78
C GLY A 64 5.72 9.53 12.22
N PRO A 65 4.54 10.00 12.68
CA PRO A 65 3.55 10.72 11.87
C PRO A 65 3.97 12.17 11.59
N GLU A 66 3.81 12.60 10.34
CA GLU A 66 3.80 14.01 9.93
C GLU A 66 2.36 14.35 9.55
N ASP A 67 1.79 15.42 10.11
CA ASP A 67 0.37 15.82 9.94
C ASP A 67 -0.64 14.68 10.15
N GLY A 68 -0.36 13.78 11.10
CA GLY A 68 -1.25 12.65 11.43
C GLY A 68 -1.26 11.53 10.38
N GLN A 69 -0.28 11.51 9.48
CA GLN A 69 -0.09 10.47 8.48
C GLN A 69 1.28 9.80 8.65
N TYR A 70 1.28 8.48 8.53
CA TYR A 70 2.49 7.68 8.39
C TYR A 70 2.81 7.52 6.92
N GLU A 71 4.08 7.67 6.57
CA GLU A 71 4.58 7.33 5.24
C GLU A 71 5.16 5.92 5.27
N VAL A 72 4.63 5.06 4.41
CA VAL A 72 4.93 3.63 4.35
C VAL A 72 5.62 3.34 3.03
N SER A 73 6.85 2.86 3.09
CA SER A 73 7.55 2.31 1.93
C SER A 73 7.52 0.79 1.97
N GLY A 74 7.20 0.17 0.84
CA GLY A 74 7.17 -1.27 0.71
C GLY A 74 7.77 -1.77 -0.60
N GLU A 75 8.16 -3.03 -0.58
CA GLU A 75 8.67 -3.77 -1.74
C GLU A 75 7.60 -4.72 -2.26
N ILE A 76 7.38 -4.75 -3.57
CA ILE A 76 6.41 -5.63 -4.21
C ILE A 76 6.99 -7.04 -4.24
N ARG A 77 6.34 -7.97 -3.54
CA ARG A 77 6.70 -9.39 -3.48
C ARG A 77 5.99 -10.23 -4.55
N GLY A 78 4.87 -9.76 -5.06
CA GLY A 78 4.14 -10.41 -6.15
C GLY A 78 2.93 -9.61 -6.60
N VAL A 79 2.56 -9.78 -7.85
CA VAL A 79 1.33 -9.22 -8.44
C VAL A 79 0.30 -10.35 -8.61
N LYS A 80 -0.99 -10.03 -8.43
CA LYS A 80 -2.11 -10.96 -8.59
C LYS A 80 -2.98 -10.54 -9.76
#